data_AF-A0A4Q3HJJ1-F1
#
_entry.id   AF-A0A4Q3HJJ1-F1
#
_cell.length_a   1.000
_cell.length_b   1.000
_cell.length_c   1.000
_cell.angle_alpha   90.00
_cell.angle_beta   90.00
_cell.angle_gamma   90.00
#
_symmetry.space_group_name_H-M   'P 1'
#
loop_
_entity.id
_entity.type
_entity.pdbx_description
1 polymer ?
#
loop_
_entity_poly.entity_id
_entity_poly.type
_entity_poly.pdbx_seq_one_letter_code
_entity_poly.pdbx_strand_id
1 'polypeptide(L)' 'EALGRGLNVPVVSISADEASEHFGAMARFVGLDMRASSAKTQAKLDWHPTGPTLISDLDAMVY' A
#
# COMPACT_ATOMS: atom_id res chain seq x y z
N GLU A 1 -4.00 -0.76 -8.13
CA GLU A 1 -5.31 -0.80 -8.81
C GLU A 1 -6.40 0.04 -8.12
N ALA A 2 -6.72 -0.17 -6.83
CA ALA A 2 -7.78 0.59 -6.13
C ALA A 2 -7.66 2.12 -6.27
N LEU A 3 -6.48 2.67 -5.98
CA LEU A 3 -6.18 4.10 -6.17
C LEU A 3 -6.39 4.57 -7.63
N GLY A 4 -5.96 3.78 -8.61
CA GLY A 4 -6.11 4.13 -10.03
C GLY A 4 -7.57 4.18 -10.47
N ARG A 5 -8.38 3.21 -10.02
CA ARG A 5 -9.83 3.22 -10.23
C ARG A 5 -10.48 4.42 -9.53
N GLY A 6 -10.18 4.63 -8.26
CA GLY A 6 -10.76 5.70 -7.44
C GLY A 6 -10.44 7.11 -7.97
N LEU A 7 -9.24 7.32 -8.50
CA LEU A 7 -8.80 8.58 -9.08
C LEU A 7 -9.06 8.70 -10.60
N ASN A 8 -9.61 7.65 -11.22
CA ASN A 8 -9.82 7.55 -12.67
C ASN A 8 -8.55 7.84 -13.50
N VAL A 9 -7.43 7.22 -13.13
CA VAL A 9 -6.15 7.33 -13.83
C VAL A 9 -5.64 5.95 -14.27
N PRO A 10 -4.97 5.86 -15.44
CA PRO A 10 -4.40 4.59 -15.90
C PRO A 10 -3.28 4.12 -14.96
N VAL A 11 -3.22 2.82 -14.72
CA VAL A 11 -2.15 2.17 -13.94
C VAL A 11 -1.40 1.20 -14.83
N VAL A 12 -0.10 1.06 -14.57
CA VAL A 12 0.78 0.16 -15.33
C VAL A 12 1.55 -0.70 -14.34
N SER A 13 1.63 -2.00 -14.60
CA SER A 13 2.49 -2.92 -13.85
C SER A 13 3.92 -2.82 -14.38
N ILE A 14 4.88 -2.78 -13.47
CA ILE A 14 6.32 -2.79 -13.79
C ILE A 14 6.88 -4.12 -13.31
N SER A 15 7.63 -4.82 -14.16
CA SER A 15 8.26 -6.09 -13.78
C SER A 15 9.41 -5.86 -12.79
N ALA A 16 9.83 -6.92 -12.09
CA ALA A 16 10.95 -6.83 -11.15
C ALA A 16 12.26 -6.42 -11.85
N ASP A 17 12.46 -6.87 -13.09
CA ASP A 17 13.66 -6.57 -13.88
C ASP A 17 13.69 -5.09 -14.31
N GLU A 18 12.54 -4.52 -14.68
CA GLU A 18 12.40 -3.11 -15.08
C GLU A 18 12.39 -2.14 -13.88
N ALA A 19 12.05 -2.63 -12.68
CA ALA A 19 11.93 -1.79 -11.48
C ALA A 19 13.25 -1.10 -11.11
N SER A 20 14.39 -1.73 -11.40
CA SER A 20 15.71 -1.15 -11.12
C SER A 20 15.98 0.12 -11.91
N GLU A 21 15.66 0.10 -13.20
CA GLU A 21 15.81 1.26 -14.09
C GLU A 21 14.78 2.34 -13.76
N HIS A 22 13.53 1.94 -13.49
CA HIS A 22 12.45 2.89 -13.22
C HIS A 22 12.61 3.64 -11.89
N PHE A 23 13.01 2.95 -10.82
CA PHE A 23 13.06 3.52 -9.46
C PHE A 23 14.48 3.90 -8.99
N GLY A 24 15.53 3.57 -9.75
CA GLY A 24 16.91 3.96 -9.47
C GLY A 24 17.37 3.59 -8.06
N ALA A 25 17.86 4.57 -7.29
CA ALA A 25 18.34 4.36 -5.91
C ALA A 25 17.29 3.76 -4.96
N MET A 26 15.99 3.90 -5.27
CA MET A 26 14.88 3.37 -4.49
C MET A 26 14.48 1.93 -4.87
N ALA A 27 15.00 1.39 -5.97
CA ALA A 27 14.66 0.06 -6.49
C ALA A 27 14.72 -1.04 -5.42
N ARG A 28 15.76 -0.96 -4.57
CA ARG A 28 15.97 -1.89 -3.45
C ARG A 28 14.87 -1.88 -2.40
N PHE A 29 14.18 -0.76 -2.19
CA PHE A 29 13.10 -0.66 -1.21
C PHE A 29 11.75 -1.02 -1.80
N VAL A 30 11.45 -0.54 -3.01
CA VAL A 30 10.17 -0.80 -3.69
C VAL A 30 9.97 -2.28 -4.05
N GLY A 31 11.05 -3.03 -4.27
CA GLY A 31 11.00 -4.46 -4.54
C GLY A 31 10.77 -5.34 -3.31
N LEU A 32 10.76 -4.78 -2.09
CA LEU A 32 10.58 -5.56 -0.86
C LEU A 32 9.11 -5.77 -0.53
N ASP A 33 8.74 -7.02 -0.22
CA ASP A 33 7.46 -7.33 0.41
C ASP A 33 7.49 -6.95 1.90
N MET A 34 7.21 -5.68 2.20
CA MET A 34 7.24 -5.10 3.55
C MET A 34 5.99 -5.43 4.37
N ARG A 35 5.78 -6.72 4.69
CA ARG A 35 4.66 -7.15 5.53
C ARG A 35 4.75 -6.55 6.94
N ALA A 36 3.68 -5.88 7.36
CA ALA A 36 3.56 -5.28 8.68
C ALA A 36 2.32 -5.81 9.42
N SER A 37 2.37 -5.77 10.75
CA SER A 37 1.20 -6.03 11.61
C SER A 37 1.10 -4.94 12.68
N SER A 38 -0.13 -4.63 13.10
CA SER A 38 -0.40 -3.66 14.16
C SER A 38 -0.49 -4.29 15.56
N ALA A 39 -0.26 -5.60 15.70
CA ALA A 39 -0.49 -6.34 16.95
C ALA A 39 0.26 -5.77 18.17
N LYS A 40 1.53 -5.39 18.00
CA LYS A 40 2.31 -4.76 19.09
C LYS A 40 1.76 -3.40 19.50
N THR A 41 1.30 -2.62 18.53
CA THR A 41 0.71 -1.30 18.78
C THR A 41 -0.62 -1.44 19.54
N GLN A 42 -1.47 -2.36 19.10
CA GLN A 42 -2.75 -2.65 19.78
C GLN A 42 -2.51 -3.09 21.24
N ALA A 43 -1.60 -4.05 21.46
CA ALA A 43 -1.28 -4.53 22.80
C ALA A 43 -0.68 -3.46 23.72
N LYS A 44 0.14 -2.55 23.18
CA LYS A 44 0.79 -1.49 23.96
C LYS A 44 -0.16 -0.35 24.32
N LEU A 45 -1.09 -0.03 23.43
CA LEU A 45 -1.95 1.15 23.54
C LEU A 45 -3.39 0.82 23.93
N ASP A 46 -3.74 -0.46 24.09
CA ASP A 46 -5.13 -0.93 24.23
C ASP A 46 -6.04 -0.42 23.08
N TRP A 47 -5.42 -0.22 21.91
CA TRP A 47 -6.09 0.35 20.75
C TRP A 47 -6.73 -0.77 19.92
N HIS A 48 -8.02 -0.63 19.66
CA HIS A 48 -8.83 -1.57 18.89
C HIS A 48 -9.33 -0.89 17.61
N PRO A 49 -8.69 -1.07 16.45
CA PRO A 49 -9.14 -0.46 15.20
C PRO A 49 -10.54 -0.96 14.82
N THR A 50 -11.48 -0.04 14.63
CA THR A 50 -12.88 -0.33 14.24
C THR A 50 -13.24 0.16 12.83
N GLY A 51 -12.29 0.83 12.16
CA GLY A 51 -12.47 1.31 10.79
C GLY A 51 -12.45 0.19 9.74
N PRO A 52 -12.78 0.52 8.48
CA PRO A 52 -12.71 -0.42 7.38
C PRO A 52 -11.27 -0.90 7.14
N THR A 53 -11.15 -2.01 6.40
CA THR A 53 -9.84 -2.44 5.90
C THR A 53 -9.29 -1.44 4.87
N LEU A 54 -7.97 -1.40 4.68
CA LEU A 54 -7.33 -0.45 3.76
C LEU A 54 -7.94 -0.49 2.35
N ILE A 55 -8.19 -1.69 1.79
CA ILE A 55 -8.75 -1.79 0.43
C ILE A 55 -10.20 -1.30 0.40
N SER A 56 -11.00 -1.62 1.41
CA SER A 56 -12.38 -1.13 1.52
C SER A 56 -12.45 0.40 1.63
N ASP A 57 -11.52 1.01 2.35
CA ASP A 57 -11.40 2.47 2.49
C ASP A 57 -11.02 3.13 1.16
N LEU A 58 -10.01 2.57 0.48
CA LEU A 58 -9.54 3.06 -0.81
C LEU A 58 -10.58 2.90 -1.93
N ASP A 59 -11.43 1.88 -1.89
CA ASP A 59 -12.51 1.73 -2.88
C ASP A 59 -13.65 2.73 -2.61
N ALA A 60 -13.83 3.22 -1.38
CA ALA A 60 -14.86 4.20 -1.05
C ALA A 60 -14.47 5.63 -1.45
N MET A 61 -13.17 5.99 -1.40
CA MET A 61 -12.64 7.32 -1.76
C MET A 61 -13.37 8.51 -1.10
N VAL A 62 -13.90 8.32 0.12
CA VAL A 62 -14.63 9.37 0.86
C VAL A 62 -13.63 10.13 1.73
N TYR A 63 -13.05 11.20 1.17
CA TYR A 63 -12.09 12.09 1.85
C TYR A 63 -12.43 13.56 1.62
#